data_AF-A0A956SWN2-F1
#
_entry.id   AF-A0A956SWN2-F1
#
_cell.length_a   1.000
_cell.length_b   1.000
_cell.length_c   1.000
_cell.angle_alpha   90.00
_cell.angle_beta   90.00
_cell.angle_gamma   90.00
#
_symmetry.space_group_name_H-M   'P 1'
#
loop_
_entity.id
_entity.type
_entity.pdbx_description
1 polymer ?
#
loop_
_entity_poly.entity_id
_entity_poly.type
_entity_poly.pdbx_seq_one_letter_code
_entity_poly.pdbx_strand_id
1 'polypeptide(L)'
;TPSGDALVVAAFTDDPGVLAWWHVDASGGEARSVGRFVPSQEQAILFNFFDQYADSHPPVSPDGRYLLYAGLDAPAGASAPRAAPMIYTIDLAGLAKPEAVAEGAIAAWRPGRG
;
A
#
# COMPACT_ATOMS: atom_id res chain seq x y z
N THR A 1 -6.92 -8.56 -4.35
CA THR A 1 -8.12 -7.72 -4.23
C THR A 1 -9.24 -8.59 -3.69
N PRO A 2 -10.26 -8.01 -3.07
CA PRO A 2 -11.38 -8.77 -2.49
C PRO A 2 -12.08 -9.70 -3.49
N SER A 3 -12.14 -9.34 -4.77
CA SER A 3 -12.73 -10.17 -5.83
C SER A 3 -11.89 -11.41 -6.22
N GLY A 4 -10.61 -11.47 -5.83
CA GLY A 4 -9.70 -12.56 -6.18
C GLY A 4 -9.04 -12.43 -7.56
N ASP A 5 -9.36 -11.40 -8.34
CA ASP A 5 -8.82 -11.24 -9.71
C ASP A 5 -7.36 -10.75 -9.74
N ALA A 6 -6.85 -10.25 -8.62
CA ALA A 6 -5.48 -9.77 -8.50
C ALA A 6 -4.96 -9.94 -7.07
N LEU A 7 -3.64 -9.84 -6.88
CA LEU A 7 -2.98 -9.70 -5.60
C LEU A 7 -2.37 -8.30 -5.48
N VAL A 8 -2.38 -7.76 -4.25
CA VAL A 8 -1.68 -6.52 -3.91
C VAL A 8 -0.65 -6.87 -2.85
N VAL A 9 0.62 -6.64 -3.17
CA VAL A 9 1.75 -7.12 -2.35
C VAL A 9 2.66 -5.94 -2.00
N ALA A 10 3.01 -5.78 -0.73
CA ALA A 10 4.09 -4.90 -0.32
C ALA A 10 5.38 -5.72 -0.21
N ALA A 11 6.46 -5.29 -0.85
CA ALA A 11 7.76 -5.96 -0.80
C ALA A 11 8.90 -4.94 -0.74
N PHE A 12 10.00 -5.32 -0.10
CA PHE A 12 11.22 -4.49 -0.11
C PHE A 12 11.75 -4.34 -1.54
N THR A 13 12.29 -3.16 -1.81
CA THR A 13 13.08 -2.88 -3.01
C THR A 13 14.57 -3.02 -2.71
N ASP A 14 15.41 -2.81 -3.72
CA ASP A 14 16.87 -2.74 -3.52
C ASP A 14 17.30 -1.50 -2.73
N ASP A 15 16.45 -0.47 -2.63
CA ASP A 15 16.71 0.72 -1.82
C ASP A 15 16.45 0.40 -0.33
N PRO A 16 17.42 0.64 0.58
CA PRO A 16 17.28 0.31 1.99
C PRO A 16 16.06 0.96 2.65
N GLY A 17 15.21 0.13 3.27
CA GLY A 17 14.02 0.59 4.00
C GLY A 17 12.86 1.06 3.11
N VAL A 18 13.00 0.97 1.78
CA VAL A 18 11.94 1.31 0.83
C VAL A 18 11.18 0.06 0.45
N LEU A 19 9.86 0.11 0.58
CA LEU A 19 8.93 -0.88 0.05
C LEU A 19 8.30 -0.36 -1.24
N ALA A 20 7.88 -1.30 -2.07
CA ALA A 20 6.99 -1.04 -3.19
C ALA A 20 5.70 -1.84 -3.04
N TRP A 21 4.59 -1.20 -3.39
CA TRP A 21 3.34 -1.90 -3.67
C TRP A 21 3.37 -2.44 -5.09
N TRP A 22 2.97 -3.70 -5.23
CA TRP A 22 2.89 -4.43 -6.48
C TRP A 22 1.46 -4.90 -6.70
N HIS A 23 0.93 -4.64 -7.89
CA HIS A 23 -0.31 -5.22 -8.38
C HIS A 23 0.02 -6.40 -9.28
N VAL A 24 -0.46 -7.59 -8.94
CA VAL A 24 -0.19 -8.84 -9.66
C VAL A 24 -1.52 -9.40 -10.13
N ASP A 25 -1.67 -9.56 -11.44
CA ASP A 25 -2.88 -10.15 -12.03
C ASP A 25 -2.92 -11.67 -11.72
N ALA A 26 -4.06 -12.16 -11.24
CA ALA A 26 -4.24 -13.58 -10.94
C ALA A 26 -4.22 -14.47 -12.19
N SER A 27 -4.48 -13.91 -13.38
CA SER A 27 -4.43 -14.63 -14.66
C SER A 27 -2.99 -14.90 -15.14
N GLY A 28 -1.97 -14.57 -14.36
CA GLY A 28 -0.55 -14.77 -14.72
C GLY A 28 0.06 -13.61 -15.51
N GLY A 29 -0.50 -12.41 -15.41
CA GLY A 29 0.07 -11.19 -15.98
C GLY A 29 1.35 -10.72 -15.24
N GLU A 30 2.06 -9.78 -15.85
CA GLU A 30 3.25 -9.17 -15.25
C GLU A 30 2.89 -8.35 -14.00
N ALA A 31 3.67 -8.51 -12.93
CA ALA A 31 3.55 -7.72 -11.72
C ALA A 31 3.95 -6.26 -11.99
N ARG A 32 3.11 -5.31 -11.59
CA ARG A 32 3.34 -3.87 -11.80
C ARG A 32 3.54 -3.16 -10.48
N SER A 33 4.65 -2.42 -10.35
CA SER A 33 4.84 -1.53 -9.21
C SER A 33 3.91 -0.32 -9.33
N VAL A 34 3.14 -0.04 -8.28
CA VAL A 34 2.13 1.03 -8.26
C VAL A 34 2.45 2.15 -7.27
N GLY A 35 3.46 1.96 -6.41
CA GLY A 35 3.92 2.99 -5.48
C GLY A 35 5.15 2.54 -4.72
N ARG A 36 6.06 3.46 -4.41
CA ARG A 36 7.27 3.24 -3.59
C ARG A 36 7.22 4.16 -2.38
N PHE A 37 7.55 3.64 -1.21
CA PHE A 37 7.44 4.38 0.03
C PHE A 37 8.34 3.82 1.12
N VAL A 38 8.68 4.67 2.09
CA VAL A 38 9.18 4.22 3.39
C VAL A 38 7.97 4.15 4.33
N PRO A 39 7.62 2.98 4.89
CA PRO A 39 6.46 2.86 5.76
C PRO A 39 6.65 3.70 7.02
N SER A 40 5.55 4.23 7.57
CA SER A 40 5.56 4.70 8.95
C SER A 40 5.89 3.55 9.91
N GLN A 41 6.23 3.89 11.16
CA GLN A 41 6.51 2.87 12.17
C GLN A 41 5.27 2.00 12.44
N GLU A 42 4.09 2.61 12.54
CA GLU A 42 2.81 1.94 12.78
C GLU A 42 2.39 1.06 11.59
N GLN A 43 2.60 1.53 10.36
CA GLN A 43 2.36 0.73 9.15
C GLN A 43 3.30 -0.48 9.11
N ALA A 44 4.58 -0.30 9.46
CA ALA A 44 5.54 -1.40 9.53
C ALA A 44 5.14 -2.44 10.60
N ILE A 45 4.59 -1.99 11.73
CA ILE A 45 4.03 -2.90 12.75
C ILE A 45 2.84 -3.67 12.19
N LEU A 46 1.89 -3.02 11.48
CA LEU A 46 0.77 -3.72 10.86
C LEU A 46 1.24 -4.82 9.88
N PHE A 47 2.27 -4.55 9.07
CA PHE A 47 2.81 -5.54 8.14
C PHE A 47 3.40 -6.77 8.84
N ASN A 48 3.96 -6.63 10.05
CA ASN A 48 4.48 -7.77 10.81
C ASN A 48 3.38 -8.69 11.34
N PHE A 49 2.13 -8.22 11.41
CA PHE A 49 0.97 -8.95 11.94
C PHE A 49 -0.18 -8.94 10.92
N PHE A 50 0.16 -9.04 9.63
CA PHE A 50 -0.79 -8.88 8.53
C PHE A 50 -1.91 -9.94 8.58
N ASP A 51 -1.59 -11.16 8.99
CA ASP A 51 -2.52 -12.28 9.11
C ASP A 51 -3.57 -12.05 10.21
N GLN A 52 -3.18 -11.37 11.29
CA GLN A 52 -4.07 -11.00 12.38
C GLN A 52 -4.93 -9.76 12.06
N TYR A 53 -4.38 -8.79 11.32
CA TYR A 53 -5.04 -7.50 11.08
C TYR A 53 -5.72 -7.35 9.73
N ALA A 54 -5.55 -8.28 8.78
CA ALA A 54 -6.12 -8.18 7.44
C ALA A 54 -7.63 -7.86 7.42
N ASP A 55 -8.39 -8.47 8.34
CA ASP A 55 -9.85 -8.29 8.39
C ASP A 55 -10.29 -7.02 9.11
N SER A 56 -9.48 -6.51 10.04
CA SER A 56 -9.82 -5.32 10.85
C SER A 56 -9.26 -4.03 10.30
N HIS A 57 -8.12 -4.10 9.61
CA HIS A 57 -7.39 -2.98 9.02
C HIS A 57 -7.07 -3.24 7.54
N PRO A 58 -8.09 -3.48 6.70
CA PRO A 58 -7.85 -3.79 5.30
C PRO A 58 -7.19 -2.60 4.58
N PRO A 59 -6.05 -2.80 3.91
CA PRO A 59 -5.40 -1.74 3.14
C PRO A 59 -6.10 -1.49 1.80
N VAL A 60 -6.85 -2.47 1.28
CA VAL A 60 -7.60 -2.35 0.02
C VAL A 60 -9.08 -2.12 0.32
N SER A 61 -9.71 -1.22 -0.43
CA SER A 61 -11.13 -0.89 -0.29
C SER A 61 -12.01 -2.12 -0.55
N PRO A 62 -13.24 -2.18 0.00
CA PRO A 62 -14.11 -3.35 -0.16
C PRO A 62 -14.44 -3.70 -1.62
N ASP A 63 -14.47 -2.71 -2.50
CA ASP A 63 -14.67 -2.88 -3.96
C ASP A 63 -13.37 -3.25 -4.71
N GLY A 64 -12.24 -3.32 -4.02
CA GLY A 64 -10.95 -3.65 -4.61
C GLY A 64 -10.26 -2.53 -5.38
N ARG A 65 -10.87 -1.34 -5.47
CA ARG A 65 -10.40 -0.27 -6.35
C ARG A 65 -9.26 0.57 -5.77
N TYR A 66 -9.26 0.80 -4.46
CA TYR A 66 -8.34 1.75 -3.84
C TYR A 66 -7.47 1.07 -2.80
N LEU A 67 -6.17 1.36 -2.84
CA LEU A 67 -5.21 0.96 -1.82
C LEU A 67 -4.86 2.16 -0.94
N LEU A 68 -4.91 2.00 0.38
CA LEU A 68 -4.44 2.96 1.38
C LEU A 68 -3.17 2.45 2.06
N TYR A 69 -2.24 3.36 2.33
CA TYR A 69 -1.06 3.09 3.15
C TYR A 69 -0.52 4.38 3.77
N ALA A 70 0.26 4.25 4.85
CA ALA A 70 0.92 5.38 5.50
C ALA A 70 2.45 5.30 5.41
N GLY A 71 3.09 6.44 5.17
CA GLY A 71 4.54 6.52 5.08
C GLY A 71 5.06 7.81 4.45
N LEU A 72 6.25 7.72 3.87
CA LEU A 72 6.91 8.80 3.13
C LEU A 72 7.02 8.37 1.67
N ASP A 73 6.66 9.24 0.74
CA ASP A 73 6.88 9.00 -0.68
C ASP A 73 8.38 8.83 -0.95
N ALA A 74 8.72 7.77 -1.68
CA ALA A 74 10.12 7.37 -1.92
C ALA A 74 10.36 7.13 -3.43
N PRO A 75 10.36 8.20 -4.25
CA PRO A 75 10.63 8.07 -5.67
C PRO A 75 12.02 7.45 -5.90
N ALA A 76 12.12 6.60 -6.92
CA ALA A 76 13.35 5.86 -7.20
C ALA A 76 14.56 6.80 -7.37
N GLY A 77 15.68 6.46 -6.71
CA GLY A 77 16.91 7.26 -6.78
C GLY A 77 16.87 8.56 -5.95
N ALA A 78 15.83 8.79 -5.15
CA ALA A 78 15.75 9.89 -4.20
C ALA A 78 15.73 9.37 -2.77
N SER A 79 16.37 10.10 -1.85
CA SER A 79 16.19 9.85 -0.42
C SER A 79 14.78 10.26 -0.01
N ALA A 80 14.12 9.40 0.77
CA ALA A 80 12.82 9.75 1.36
C ALA A 80 12.94 11.07 2.15
N PRO A 81 12.00 12.00 1.99
CA PRO A 81 12.04 13.28 2.69
C PRO A 81 11.95 13.04 4.20
N ARG A 82 12.71 13.81 4.98
CA ARG A 82 12.59 13.80 6.46
C ARG A 82 11.37 14.63 6.86
N ALA A 83 10.19 14.09 6.59
CA ALA A 83 8.88 14.68 6.84
C ALA A 83 8.05 13.82 7.80
N ALA A 84 6.93 14.35 8.29
CA ALA A 84 5.93 13.54 8.97
C ALA A 84 5.29 12.55 7.98
N PRO A 85 4.89 11.34 8.42
CA PRO A 85 4.19 10.40 7.56
C PRO A 85 2.87 10.97 7.04
N MET A 86 2.58 10.65 5.79
CA MET A 86 1.32 10.95 5.13
C MET A 86 0.58 9.64 4.83
N ILE A 87 -0.74 9.74 4.75
CA ILE A 87 -1.61 8.71 4.20
C ILE A 87 -1.69 8.94 2.68
N TYR A 88 -1.49 7.88 1.93
CA TYR A 88 -1.59 7.87 0.48
C TYR A 88 -2.71 6.93 0.03
N THR A 89 -3.33 7.26 -1.10
CA THR A 89 -4.24 6.39 -1.83
C THR A 89 -3.70 6.09 -3.23
N ILE A 90 -3.98 4.90 -3.76
CA ILE A 90 -3.69 4.50 -5.14
C ILE A 90 -4.99 3.97 -5.76
N ASP A 91 -5.38 4.49 -6.95
CA ASP A 91 -6.41 3.86 -7.79
C ASP A 91 -5.80 2.66 -8.53
N LEU A 92 -6.14 1.45 -8.09
CA LEU A 92 -5.64 0.19 -8.62
C LEU A 92 -6.25 -0.15 -9.99
N ALA A 93 -7.45 0.36 -10.31
CA ALA A 93 -8.07 0.11 -11.62
C ALA A 93 -7.35 0.90 -12.72
N GLY A 94 -6.96 2.14 -12.42
CA GLY A 94 -6.16 2.98 -13.32
C GLY A 94 -4.65 2.75 -13.21
N LEU A 95 -4.19 2.02 -12.18
CA LEU A 95 -2.79 1.93 -11.76
C LEU A 95 -2.15 3.33 -11.67
N ALA A 96 -2.88 4.26 -11.07
CA ALA A 96 -2.49 5.65 -10.96
C ALA A 96 -1.32 5.83 -9.98
N LYS A 97 -0.61 6.95 -10.09
CA LYS A 97 0.41 7.31 -9.10
C LYS A 97 -0.22 7.52 -7.72
N PRO A 98 0.53 7.29 -6.63
CA PRO A 98 0.04 7.57 -5.28
C PRO A 98 -0.35 9.05 -5.11
N GLU A 99 -1.46 9.27 -4.43
CA GLU A 99 -1.96 10.60 -4.07
C GLU A 99 -1.98 10.73 -2.54
N ALA A 100 -1.38 11.81 -2.01
CA ALA A 100 -1.43 12.10 -0.58
C ALA A 100 -2.81 12.64 -0.20
N VAL A 101 -3.46 12.05 0.82
CA VAL A 101 -4.84 12.40 1.22
C VAL A 101 -4.92 13.10 2.57
N ALA A 102 -4.00 12.80 3.49
CA ALA A 102 -3.95 13.42 4.83
C ALA A 102 -2.60 13.16 5.50
N GLU A 103 -2.26 13.97 6.51
CA GLU A 103 -1.22 13.61 7.48
C GLU A 103 -1.68 12.40 8.31
N GLY A 104 -0.77 11.46 8.59
CA GLY A 104 -1.10 10.30 9.41
C GLY A 104 -0.10 9.16 9.25
N ALA A 105 0.01 8.36 10.31
CA ALA A 105 0.95 7.26 10.40
C ALA A 105 0.29 5.88 10.23
N ILE A 106 -1.03 5.81 10.12
CA ILE A 106 -1.77 4.56 9.92
C ILE A 106 -3.09 4.89 9.21
N ALA A 107 -3.51 4.01 8.30
CA ALA A 107 -4.79 4.10 7.63
C ALA A 107 -5.31 2.71 7.29
N ALA A 108 -6.62 2.56 7.32
CA ALA A 108 -7.30 1.37 6.84
C ALA A 108 -8.70 1.72 6.36
N TRP A 109 -9.21 0.90 5.45
CA TRP A 109 -10.62 0.95 5.09
C TRP A 109 -11.46 0.33 6.20
N ARG A 110 -12.76 0.64 6.19
CA ARG A 110 -13.71 -0.13 6.99
C ARG A 110 -13.74 -1.56 6.46
N PRO A 111 -13.82 -2.58 7.34
CA PRO A 111 -14.06 -3.94 6.92
C PRO A 111 -15.30 -4.02 6.01
N GLY A 112 -15.22 -4.85 4.97
CA GLY A 112 -16.38 -5.17 4.16
C GLY A 112 -17.47 -5.80 5.02
N ARG A 113 -18.75 -5.51 4.73
CA ARG A 113 -19.83 -6.34 5.28
C ARG A 113 -19.76 -7.69 4.57
N GLY A 114 -19.46 -8.75 5.32
CA GLY A 114 -19.62 -10.13 4.87
C GLY A 114 -21.08 -10.50 4.63
#